data_AF-A0A961S541-F1
#
_entry.id   AF-A0A961S541-F1
#
_cell.length_a   1.000
_cell.length_b   1.000
_cell.length_c   1.000
_cell.angle_alpha   90.00
_cell.angle_beta   90.00
_cell.angle_gamma   90.00
#
_symmetry.space_group_name_H-M   'P 1'
#
loop_
_entity.id
_entity.type
_entity.pdbx_description
1 polymer ?
#
loop_
_entity_poly.entity_id
_entity_poly.type
_entity_poly.pdbx_seq_one_letter_code
_entity_poly.pdbx_strand_id
1 'polypeptide(L)'
;AALMPKMAVTLGLGPSEIVASAYHLKAEGSMTAGPMSMPSGGASVQLKGIDEIMAAIQSAPPEMGMGQIAPVIIVAKGMAKQADDGFLSWQIESTPQGSVTVNGTDISKLGGGQ
;
A
#
# COMPACT_ATOMS: atom_id res chain seq x y z
N ALA A 1 -36.52 3.85 12.63
CA ALA A 1 -35.67 3.01 11.76
C ALA A 1 -34.24 3.07 12.31
N ALA A 2 -33.65 1.94 12.68
CA ALA A 2 -32.27 1.90 13.15
C ALA A 2 -31.35 2.19 11.96
N LEU A 3 -30.64 3.32 11.99
CA LEU A 3 -29.83 3.79 10.85
C LEU A 3 -28.54 2.98 10.62
N MET A 4 -28.21 2.01 11.48
CA MET A 4 -27.01 1.16 11.32
C MET A 4 -27.22 -0.24 11.91
N PRO A 5 -27.81 -1.20 11.18
CA PRO A 5 -28.07 -2.56 11.71
C PRO A 5 -26.81 -3.41 11.97
N LYS A 6 -25.60 -2.94 11.62
CA LYS A 6 -24.35 -3.71 11.75
C LYS A 6 -23.18 -3.01 12.48
N MET A 7 -23.36 -1.78 12.98
CA MET A 7 -22.27 -0.96 13.57
C MET A 7 -20.97 -0.95 12.74
N ALA A 8 -21.05 -1.00 11.41
CA ALA A 8 -19.89 -0.99 10.53
C ALA A 8 -19.77 0.37 9.84
N VAL A 9 -18.54 0.86 9.73
CA VAL A 9 -18.18 2.11 9.05
C VAL A 9 -17.36 1.76 7.82
N THR A 10 -17.74 2.33 6.67
CA THR A 10 -16.96 2.25 5.43
C THR A 10 -16.18 3.55 5.27
N LEU A 11 -14.86 3.44 5.20
CA LEU A 11 -13.95 4.53 4.88
C LEU A 11 -13.49 4.36 3.43
N GLY A 12 -13.59 5.42 2.64
CA GLY A 12 -13.13 5.47 1.26
C GLY A 12 -12.03 6.48 1.09
N LEU A 13 -10.96 6.09 0.41
CA LEU A 13 -10.01 6.98 -0.23
C LEU A 13 -10.37 7.02 -1.73
N GLY A 14 -10.95 8.14 -2.16
CA GLY A 14 -11.19 8.35 -3.59
C GLY A 14 -9.87 8.46 -4.38
N PRO A 15 -9.94 8.48 -5.73
CA PRO A 15 -8.77 8.62 -6.59
C PRO A 15 -7.93 9.83 -6.18
N SER A 16 -6.71 9.57 -5.71
CA SER A 16 -5.77 10.55 -5.19
C SER A 16 -4.46 10.46 -5.95
N GLU A 17 -3.89 11.62 -6.28
CA GLU A 17 -2.65 11.71 -7.07
C GLU A 17 -1.70 12.72 -6.44
N ILE A 18 -0.43 12.34 -6.31
CA ILE A 18 0.67 13.21 -5.88
C ILE A 18 1.71 13.19 -6.98
N VAL A 19 1.93 14.36 -7.59
CA VAL A 19 2.94 14.55 -8.63
C VAL A 19 4.06 15.42 -8.09
N ALA A 20 5.26 14.87 -8.06
CA ALA A 20 6.49 15.56 -7.69
C ALA A 20 7.55 15.37 -8.77
N SER A 21 8.61 16.19 -8.75
CA SER A 21 9.69 16.07 -9.73
C SER A 21 10.40 14.71 -9.72
N ALA A 22 10.41 14.04 -8.56
CA ALA A 22 11.06 12.75 -8.37
C ALA A 22 10.13 11.55 -8.47
N TYR A 23 8.81 11.72 -8.32
CA TYR A 23 7.88 10.60 -8.31
C TYR A 23 6.45 11.00 -8.64
N HIS A 24 5.67 10.01 -9.07
CA HIS A 24 4.24 10.15 -9.29
C HIS A 24 3.54 9.01 -8.57
N LEU A 25 2.76 9.33 -7.53
CA LEU A 25 1.98 8.39 -6.74
C LEU A 25 0.49 8.54 -7.04
N LYS A 26 -0.19 7.45 -7.37
CA LYS A 26 -1.65 7.34 -7.43
C LYS A 26 -2.11 6.36 -6.37
N ALA A 27 -3.18 6.68 -5.67
CA ALA A 27 -3.76 5.81 -4.66
C ALA A 27 -5.28 5.95 -4.60
N GLU A 28 -5.96 4.84 -4.42
CA GLU A 28 -7.38 4.78 -4.10
C GLU A 28 -7.65 3.54 -3.24
N GLY A 29 -8.76 3.54 -2.52
CA GLY A 29 -9.15 2.37 -1.75
C GLY A 29 -10.43 2.54 -0.98
N SER A 30 -10.92 1.42 -0.45
CA SER A 30 -12.04 1.41 0.48
C SER A 30 -11.83 0.31 1.51
N MET A 31 -12.27 0.58 2.73
CA MET A 31 -12.18 -0.34 3.84
C MET A 31 -13.47 -0.25 4.65
N THR A 32 -13.99 -1.40 5.02
CA THR A 32 -15.13 -1.51 5.94
C THR A 32 -14.66 -2.16 7.22
N ALA A 33 -14.88 -1.49 8.34
CA ALA A 33 -14.52 -1.97 9.66
C ALA A 33 -15.72 -1.86 10.62
N GLY A 34 -15.86 -2.84 11.51
CA GLY A 34 -16.90 -2.85 12.53
C GLY A 34 -16.51 -3.75 13.70
N PRO A 35 -17.10 -3.55 14.89
CA PRO A 35 -16.71 -4.26 16.11
C PRO A 35 -17.04 -5.77 16.08
N MET A 36 -17.86 -6.21 15.11
CA MET A 36 -18.32 -7.60 14.97
C MET A 36 -17.71 -8.33 13.76
N SER A 37 -16.87 -7.66 12.96
CA SER A 37 -16.35 -8.21 11.72
C SER A 37 -14.91 -7.76 11.46
N MET A 38 -14.07 -8.69 11.00
CA MET A 38 -12.72 -8.34 10.56
C MET A 38 -12.77 -7.27 9.46
N PRO A 39 -11.86 -6.28 9.50
CA PRO A 39 -11.84 -5.25 8.47
C PRO A 39 -11.55 -5.83 7.09
N SER A 40 -12.43 -5.53 6.13
CA SER A 40 -12.31 -5.98 4.75
C SER A 40 -12.28 -4.78 3.82
N GLY A 41 -11.50 -4.86 2.75
CA GLY A 41 -11.27 -3.72 1.88
C GLY A 41 -10.27 -4.01 0.79
N GLY A 42 -10.10 -3.03 -0.09
CA GLY A 42 -9.12 -3.07 -1.15
C GLY A 42 -8.56 -1.69 -1.41
N ALA A 43 -7.30 -1.63 -1.83
CA ALA A 43 -6.64 -0.41 -2.24
C ALA A 43 -5.80 -0.68 -3.49
N SER A 44 -5.75 0.30 -4.39
CA SER A 44 -4.84 0.32 -5.53
C SER A 44 -3.83 1.43 -5.30
N VAL A 45 -2.56 1.08 -5.43
CA VAL A 45 -1.44 2.04 -5.36
C VAL A 45 -0.62 1.90 -6.61
N GLN A 46 -0.31 3.02 -7.26
CA GLN A 46 0.62 3.08 -8.38
C GLN A 46 1.72 4.10 -8.10
N LEU A 47 2.97 3.75 -8.37
CA LEU A 47 4.12 4.63 -8.19
C LEU A 47 5.04 4.58 -9.41
N LYS A 48 5.41 5.75 -9.90
CA LYS A 48 6.52 5.95 -10.85
C LYS A 48 7.63 6.72 -10.14
N GLY A 49 8.87 6.46 -10.51
CA GLY A 49 10.04 7.15 -9.93
C GLY A 49 10.62 6.49 -8.68
N ILE A 50 10.41 5.17 -8.51
CA ILE A 50 10.92 4.45 -7.33
C ILE A 50 12.46 4.44 -7.26
N ASP A 51 13.13 4.52 -8.41
CA ASP A 51 14.58 4.53 -8.51
C ASP A 51 15.15 5.89 -8.09
N GLU A 52 14.50 6.99 -8.48
CA GLU A 52 14.81 8.34 -8.04
C GLU A 52 14.58 8.50 -6.53
N ILE A 53 13.52 7.90 -5.98
CA ILE A 53 13.29 7.84 -4.52
C ILE A 53 14.43 7.10 -3.84
N MET A 54 14.86 5.93 -4.36
CA MET A 54 15.97 5.17 -3.79
C MET A 54 17.28 5.93 -3.83
N ALA A 55 17.59 6.63 -4.93
CA ALA A 55 18.77 7.46 -5.04
C ALA A 55 18.75 8.63 -4.04
N ALA A 56 17.59 9.26 -3.84
CA ALA A 56 17.42 10.31 -2.84
C ALA A 56 17.64 9.79 -1.41
N ILE A 57 17.15 8.59 -1.10
CA ILE A 57 17.34 7.94 0.22
C ILE A 57 18.80 7.60 0.46
N GLN A 58 19.50 7.07 -0.55
CA GLN A 58 20.93 6.73 -0.46
C GLN A 58 21.81 7.98 -0.32
N SER A 59 21.37 9.11 -0.89
CA SER A 59 22.06 10.39 -0.79
C SER A 59 21.71 11.16 0.49
N ALA A 60 20.71 10.71 1.25
CA ALA A 60 20.24 11.41 2.43
C ALA A 60 21.27 11.32 3.57
N PRO A 61 21.44 12.39 4.36
CA PRO A 61 22.28 12.36 5.55
C PRO A 61 21.86 11.25 6.53
N PRO A 62 22.81 10.53 7.16
CA PRO A 62 22.50 9.44 8.08
C PRO A 62 21.68 9.88 9.31
N GLU A 63 21.78 11.16 9.70
CA GLU A 63 20.97 11.79 10.75
C GLU A 63 19.46 11.79 10.44
N MET A 64 19.05 11.70 9.17
CA MET A 64 17.63 11.56 8.79
C MET A 64 17.09 10.14 8.98
N GLY A 65 17.94 9.14 9.28
CA GLY A 65 17.52 7.77 9.52
C GLY A 65 16.94 7.02 8.31
N MET A 66 17.02 7.59 7.10
CA MET A 66 16.41 7.04 5.88
C MET A 66 17.11 5.78 5.36
N GLY A 67 18.31 5.46 5.84
CA GLY A 67 19.00 4.22 5.46
C GLY A 67 18.21 2.95 5.83
N GLN A 68 17.33 3.02 6.84
CA GLN A 68 16.52 1.88 7.28
C GLN A 68 15.32 1.59 6.37
N ILE A 69 14.88 2.55 5.54
CA ILE A 69 13.72 2.37 4.67
C ILE A 69 14.09 1.78 3.30
N ALA A 70 15.36 1.85 2.90
CA ALA A 70 15.84 1.31 1.62
C ALA A 70 15.52 -0.20 1.43
N PRO A 71 15.74 -1.09 2.41
CA PRO A 71 15.34 -2.49 2.30
C PRO A 71 13.83 -2.67 2.09
N VAL A 72 13.00 -1.85 2.76
CA VAL A 72 11.53 -1.91 2.64
C VAL A 72 11.09 -1.55 1.22
N ILE A 73 11.70 -0.52 0.63
CA ILE A 73 11.38 -0.10 -0.75
C ILE A 73 11.83 -1.16 -1.76
N ILE A 74 12.97 -1.82 -1.55
CA ILE A 74 13.43 -2.92 -2.41
C ILE A 74 12.42 -4.07 -2.40
N VAL A 75 11.94 -4.47 -1.21
CA VAL A 75 10.91 -5.51 -1.09
C VAL A 75 9.60 -5.07 -1.75
N ALA A 76 9.15 -3.83 -1.51
CA ALA A 76 7.97 -3.27 -2.14
C ALA A 76 8.08 -3.27 -3.68
N LYS A 77 9.22 -2.85 -4.23
CA LYS A 77 9.51 -2.89 -5.67
C LYS A 77 9.39 -4.30 -6.22
N GLY A 78 9.94 -5.30 -5.51
CA GLY A 78 9.87 -6.71 -5.91
C GLY A 78 8.45 -7.29 -5.92
N MET A 79 7.53 -6.76 -5.11
CA MET A 79 6.12 -7.18 -5.08
C MET A 79 5.25 -6.46 -6.11
N ALA A 80 5.76 -5.42 -6.75
CA ALA A 80 5.00 -4.64 -7.70
C ALA A 80 4.77 -5.41 -9.01
N LYS A 81 3.64 -5.13 -9.65
CA LYS A 81 3.44 -5.43 -11.07
C LYS A 81 3.80 -4.20 -11.88
N GLN A 82 4.38 -4.41 -13.06
CA GLN A 82 4.54 -3.32 -14.00
C GLN A 82 3.19 -2.95 -14.61
N ALA A 83 2.87 -1.67 -14.63
CA ALA A 83 1.68 -1.09 -15.22
C ALA A 83 2.08 -0.16 -16.39
N ASP A 84 1.07 0.44 -17.03
CA ASP A 84 1.27 1.36 -18.15
C ASP A 84 2.15 2.56 -17.78
N ASP A 85 2.76 3.17 -18.79
CA ASP A 85 3.53 4.41 -18.67
C ASP A 85 4.67 4.36 -17.60
N GLY A 86 5.19 3.17 -17.32
CA GLY A 86 6.31 2.97 -16.39
C GLY A 86 5.92 3.02 -14.91
N PHE A 87 4.63 2.90 -14.58
CA PHE A 87 4.19 2.75 -13.20
C PHE A 87 4.46 1.34 -12.67
N LEU A 88 4.75 1.28 -11.38
CA LEU A 88 4.66 0.09 -10.56
C LEU A 88 3.30 0.08 -9.86
N SER A 89 2.64 -1.07 -9.77
CA SER A 89 1.29 -1.20 -9.24
C SER A 89 1.20 -2.27 -8.15
N TRP A 90 0.46 -1.95 -7.09
CA TRP A 90 0.11 -2.84 -5.99
C TRP A 90 -1.40 -2.83 -5.80
N GLN A 91 -2.04 -3.96 -6.08
CA GLN A 91 -3.40 -4.22 -5.66
C GLN A 91 -3.37 -4.84 -4.27
N ILE A 92 -3.87 -4.13 -3.28
CA ILE A 92 -3.93 -4.55 -1.88
C ILE A 92 -5.35 -5.01 -1.61
N GLU A 93 -5.51 -6.17 -0.98
CA GLU A 93 -6.82 -6.70 -0.58
C GLU A 93 -6.72 -7.27 0.83
N SER A 94 -7.70 -6.97 1.69
CA SER A 94 -7.86 -7.65 2.97
C SER A 94 -9.02 -8.64 2.92
N THR A 95 -8.74 -9.87 3.34
CA THR A 95 -9.73 -10.94 3.35
C THR A 95 -10.59 -10.89 4.60
N PRO A 96 -11.84 -11.40 4.57
CA PRO A 96 -12.66 -11.54 5.77
C PRO A 96 -12.03 -12.41 6.86
N GLN A 97 -11.03 -13.23 6.50
CA GLN A 97 -10.27 -14.08 7.41
C GLN A 97 -9.09 -13.34 8.08
N GLY A 98 -8.86 -12.06 7.74
CA GLY A 98 -7.83 -11.22 8.34
C GLY A 98 -6.47 -11.28 7.67
N SER A 99 -6.33 -11.99 6.55
CA SER A 99 -5.11 -11.94 5.75
C SER A 99 -5.10 -10.73 4.82
N VAL A 100 -3.91 -10.25 4.47
CA VAL A 100 -3.70 -9.18 3.50
C VAL A 100 -2.91 -9.75 2.34
N THR A 101 -3.35 -9.46 1.13
CA THR A 101 -2.65 -9.84 -0.09
C THR A 101 -2.22 -8.60 -0.85
N VAL A 102 -1.10 -8.72 -1.56
CA VAL A 102 -0.60 -7.73 -2.51
C VAL A 102 -0.39 -8.42 -3.84
N ASN A 103 -1.11 -7.97 -4.87
CA ASN A 103 -1.12 -8.58 -6.20
C ASN A 103 -1.46 -10.09 -6.18
N GLY A 104 -2.26 -10.53 -5.19
CA GLY A 104 -2.62 -11.92 -4.96
C GLY A 104 -1.65 -12.70 -4.06
N THR A 105 -0.52 -12.11 -3.67
CA THR A 105 0.46 -12.73 -2.77
C THR A 105 0.17 -12.35 -1.33
N ASP A 106 -0.02 -13.35 -0.46
CA ASP A 106 -0.20 -13.14 0.98
C ASP A 106 1.09 -12.61 1.63
N ILE A 107 1.02 -11.42 2.23
CA ILE A 107 2.19 -10.75 2.81
C ILE A 107 2.62 -11.34 4.16
N SER A 108 1.75 -12.12 4.83
CA SER A 108 2.12 -12.83 6.07
C SER A 108 3.24 -13.84 5.84
N LYS A 109 3.41 -14.30 4.58
CA LYS A 109 4.46 -15.24 4.18
C LYS A 109 5.83 -14.57 3.99
N LEU A 110 5.89 -13.23 4.00
CA LEU A 110 7.13 -12.46 3.79
C LEU A 110 7.80 -12.05 5.11
N GLY A 111 7.02 -11.84 6.17
CA GLY A 111 7.53 -11.57 7.50
C GLY A 111 7.54 -12.85 8.32
N GLY A 112 8.65 -13.60 8.26
CA GLY A 112 8.95 -14.87 8.96
C GLY A 112 8.07 -15.26 10.15
N GLY A 113 6.81 -15.60 9.89
CA GLY A 113 5.89 -16.18 10.85
C GLY A 113 6.18 -17.66 10.95
N GLN A 114 6.91 -18.02 12.00
CA GLN A 114 6.97 -19.37 12.54
C GLN A 114 5.59 -19.78 13.09
#